data_AF-K0IDW4-F1
#
_entry.id   AF-K0IDW4-F1
#
_cell.length_a   1.000
_cell.length_b   1.000
_cell.length_c   1.000
_cell.angle_alpha   90.00
_cell.angle_beta   90.00
_cell.angle_gamma   90.00
#
_symmetry.space_group_name_H-M   'P 1'
#
loop_
_entity.id
_entity.type
_entity.pdbx_description
1 polymer ?
#
loop_
_entity_poly.entity_id
_entity_poly.type
_entity_poly.pdbx_seq_one_letter_code
_entity_poly.pdbx_strand_id
1 'polypeptide(L)'
;MIFARVDLKLKRKRTAGRQQYVKQLCDQEQVYGSLARFFDNARFQVLACLNSYVLTLTTDEEQLQAPKRAARARGVKLRYITDITKDNLAYCKRQMNMVDELRHLDGIRGNFILSDKEFMAAPDISQAKPLTEGIHSSDEKMLNQLRCMFETLWHHSVPAEARIRELELESEDIDYGIRHEPELDPDQISEHGRKRRSKVIDRFYVCARCGSVFVYMEDSEEHKVSTGHKEMKEFPI
;
A
#
# COMPACT_ATOMS: atom_id res chain seq x y z
N MET A 1 -57.13 -45.59 -9.79
CA MET A 1 -56.11 -45.29 -8.76
C MET A 1 -55.21 -44.19 -9.30
N ILE A 2 -55.03 -43.15 -8.49
CA ILE A 2 -54.52 -41.82 -8.83
C ILE A 2 -52.99 -41.82 -8.78
N PHE A 3 -52.32 -41.40 -9.86
CA PHE A 3 -50.90 -41.04 -9.81
C PHE A 3 -50.78 -39.57 -9.38
N ALA A 4 -50.42 -39.34 -8.11
CA ALA A 4 -50.09 -38.02 -7.60
C ALA A 4 -48.67 -37.63 -8.01
N ARG A 5 -48.55 -36.55 -8.80
CA ARG A 5 -47.30 -35.81 -9.00
C ARG A 5 -46.88 -35.20 -7.66
N VAL A 6 -45.74 -35.62 -7.12
CA VAL A 6 -45.07 -34.93 -6.02
C VAL A 6 -44.24 -33.81 -6.61
N ASP A 7 -44.81 -32.61 -6.64
CA ASP A 7 -44.07 -31.37 -6.88
C ASP A 7 -43.21 -31.05 -5.66
N LEU A 8 -41.96 -31.50 -5.66
CA LEU A 8 -40.93 -31.02 -4.75
C LEU A 8 -40.51 -29.60 -5.16
N LYS A 9 -41.30 -28.61 -4.75
CA LYS A 9 -40.86 -27.21 -4.73
C LYS A 9 -39.76 -27.07 -3.67
N LEU A 10 -38.50 -27.26 -4.07
CA LEU A 10 -37.34 -26.73 -3.34
C LEU A 10 -37.48 -25.20 -3.29
N LYS A 11 -38.08 -24.68 -2.21
CA LYS A 11 -37.94 -23.28 -1.82
C LYS A 11 -36.49 -23.07 -1.40
N ARG A 12 -35.61 -22.77 -2.35
CA ARG A 12 -34.32 -22.13 -2.07
C ARG A 12 -34.63 -20.81 -1.35
N LYS A 13 -34.47 -20.79 -0.03
CA LYS A 13 -34.36 -19.53 0.73
C LYS A 13 -33.18 -18.78 0.14
N ARG A 14 -33.44 -17.76 -0.69
CA ARG A 14 -32.45 -16.74 -1.02
C ARG A 14 -32.16 -16.02 0.30
N THR A 15 -31.08 -16.39 0.97
CA THR A 15 -30.39 -15.45 1.86
C THR A 15 -30.16 -14.19 1.03
N ALA A 16 -30.74 -13.07 1.43
CA ALA A 16 -30.52 -11.79 0.78
C ALA A 16 -29.03 -11.47 0.90
N GLY A 17 -28.27 -11.81 -0.15
CA GLY A 17 -26.85 -11.49 -0.22
C GLY A 17 -26.72 -9.97 -0.14
N ARG A 18 -25.72 -9.50 0.61
CA ARG A 18 -25.39 -8.08 0.64
C ARG A 18 -25.23 -7.59 -0.79
N GLN A 19 -25.96 -6.54 -1.17
CA GLN A 19 -25.85 -5.99 -2.51
C GLN A 19 -24.44 -5.39 -2.66
N GLN A 20 -23.66 -5.98 -3.56
CA GLN A 20 -22.34 -5.46 -3.94
C GLN A 20 -22.53 -4.22 -4.81
N TYR A 21 -21.56 -3.29 -4.75
CA TYR A 21 -21.58 -2.09 -5.56
C TYR A 21 -20.19 -1.72 -6.05
N VAL A 22 -20.16 -0.95 -7.13
CA VAL A 22 -18.99 -0.23 -7.63
C VAL A 22 -19.45 1.20 -7.87
N LYS A 23 -18.80 2.16 -7.22
CA LYS A 23 -19.09 3.59 -7.36
C LYS A 23 -17.84 4.31 -7.85
N GLN A 24 -17.97 5.06 -8.94
CA GLN A 24 -16.97 6.04 -9.35
C GLN A 24 -17.15 7.33 -8.53
N LEU A 25 -16.05 7.89 -8.07
CA LEU A 25 -15.96 9.15 -7.34
C LEU A 25 -15.30 10.16 -8.27
N CYS A 26 -15.88 11.35 -8.41
CA CYS A 26 -15.53 12.30 -9.46
C CYS A 26 -15.13 13.68 -8.93
N ASP A 27 -15.14 13.87 -7.61
CA ASP A 27 -14.69 15.10 -6.96
C ASP A 27 -14.17 14.81 -5.53
N GLN A 28 -13.47 15.79 -4.95
CA GLN A 28 -12.85 15.67 -3.63
C GLN A 28 -13.89 15.46 -2.51
N GLU A 29 -15.05 16.11 -2.59
CA GLU A 29 -16.10 15.98 -1.57
C GLU A 29 -16.64 14.54 -1.53
N GLN A 30 -16.89 13.95 -2.69
CA GLN A 30 -17.29 12.57 -2.82
C GLN A 30 -16.22 11.60 -2.32
N VAL A 31 -14.94 11.87 -2.59
CA VAL A 31 -13.83 11.06 -2.08
C VAL A 31 -13.76 11.12 -0.56
N TYR A 32 -13.80 12.31 0.01
CA TYR A 32 -13.62 12.52 1.44
C TYR A 32 -14.83 12.00 2.23
N GLY A 33 -16.05 12.24 1.74
CA GLY A 33 -17.26 11.66 2.30
C GLY A 33 -17.30 10.14 2.21
N SER A 34 -16.73 9.56 1.13
CA SER A 34 -16.64 8.10 1.00
C SER A 34 -15.56 7.51 1.91
N LEU A 35 -14.42 8.19 2.09
CA LEU A 35 -13.38 7.81 3.06
C LEU A 35 -13.92 7.83 4.49
N ALA A 36 -14.65 8.87 4.89
CA ALA A 36 -15.28 8.94 6.20
C ALA A 36 -16.21 7.74 6.44
N ARG A 37 -17.12 7.47 5.49
CA ARG A 37 -18.02 6.30 5.55
C ARG A 37 -17.26 4.98 5.58
N PHE A 38 -16.22 4.85 4.78
CA PHE A 38 -15.36 3.66 4.73
C PHE A 38 -14.76 3.37 6.12
N PHE A 39 -14.21 4.39 6.78
CA PHE A 39 -13.66 4.23 8.13
C PHE A 39 -14.75 3.89 9.14
N ASP A 40 -15.93 4.49 9.05
CA ASP A 40 -17.07 4.19 9.94
C ASP A 40 -17.59 2.75 9.80
N ASN A 41 -17.54 2.21 8.59
CA ASN A 41 -17.98 0.85 8.30
C ASN A 41 -16.95 -0.21 8.69
N ALA A 42 -15.66 0.13 8.75
CA ALA A 42 -14.61 -0.80 9.14
C ALA A 42 -14.87 -1.37 10.55
N ARG A 43 -14.64 -2.68 10.70
CA ARG A 43 -14.91 -3.40 11.97
C ARG A 43 -13.66 -3.97 12.62
N PHE A 44 -12.73 -4.50 11.83
CA PHE A 44 -11.59 -5.25 12.37
C PHE A 44 -10.27 -4.60 11.99
N GLN A 45 -10.08 -4.32 10.70
CA GLN A 45 -8.84 -3.78 10.20
C GLN A 45 -9.08 -2.91 8.97
N VAL A 46 -8.15 -1.99 8.75
CA VAL A 46 -7.98 -1.22 7.53
C VAL A 46 -6.54 -1.40 7.07
N LEU A 47 -6.39 -1.81 5.82
CA LEU A 47 -5.10 -2.01 5.16
C LEU A 47 -4.95 -0.93 4.10
N ALA A 48 -3.86 -0.19 4.15
CA ALA A 48 -3.62 0.91 3.21
C ALA A 48 -2.25 0.79 2.56
N CYS A 49 -2.22 0.87 1.24
CA CYS A 49 -1.02 1.06 0.46
C CYS A 49 -1.11 2.47 -0.11
N LEU A 50 -0.19 3.34 0.31
CA LEU A 50 -0.22 4.76 -0.02
C LEU A 50 1.13 5.18 -0.57
N ASN A 51 1.13 5.91 -1.68
CA ASN A 51 2.34 6.63 -2.07
C ASN A 51 2.66 7.73 -1.03
N SER A 52 3.89 8.26 -1.09
CA SER A 52 4.38 9.24 -0.11
C SER A 52 3.54 10.53 -0.08
N TYR A 53 2.98 10.95 -1.22
CA TYR A 53 2.15 12.16 -1.28
C TYR A 53 0.82 11.98 -0.55
N VAL A 54 0.14 10.84 -0.77
CA VAL A 54 -1.11 10.50 -0.08
C VAL A 54 -0.88 10.32 1.40
N LEU A 55 0.27 9.73 1.79
CA LEU A 55 0.67 9.64 3.20
C LEU A 55 0.75 11.03 3.85
N THR A 56 1.42 11.99 3.21
CA THR A 56 1.52 13.37 3.68
C THR A 56 0.15 14.03 3.80
N LEU A 57 -0.67 13.96 2.74
CA LEU A 57 -2.03 14.51 2.73
C LEU A 57 -2.85 13.97 3.91
N THR A 58 -2.82 12.66 4.10
CA THR A 58 -3.61 11.98 5.13
C THR A 58 -3.06 12.20 6.55
N THR A 59 -1.83 12.72 6.66
CA THR A 59 -1.17 13.09 7.92
C THR A 59 -1.46 14.53 8.32
N ASP A 60 -1.77 15.42 7.37
CA ASP A 60 -1.98 16.85 7.63
C ASP A 60 -3.43 17.27 7.66
N GLU A 61 -4.29 16.60 6.90
CA GLU A 61 -5.67 17.02 6.78
C GLU A 61 -6.55 16.40 7.87
N GLU A 62 -7.06 17.24 8.76
CA GLU A 62 -7.93 16.85 9.89
C GLU A 62 -9.16 16.05 9.43
N GLN A 63 -9.72 16.40 8.26
CA GLN A 63 -10.87 15.69 7.67
C GLN A 63 -10.54 14.22 7.34
N LEU A 64 -9.27 13.91 7.06
CA LEU A 64 -8.80 12.55 6.82
C LEU A 64 -8.29 11.86 8.10
N GLN A 65 -7.86 12.63 9.10
CA GLN A 65 -7.40 12.10 10.38
C GLN A 65 -8.54 11.70 11.31
N ALA A 66 -9.60 12.52 11.39
CA ALA A 66 -10.70 12.29 12.33
C ALA A 66 -11.39 10.92 12.14
N PRO A 67 -11.72 10.48 10.91
CA PRO A 67 -12.29 9.15 10.69
C PRO A 67 -11.35 8.01 11.10
N LYS A 68 -10.04 8.14 10.89
CA LYS A 68 -9.04 7.15 11.32
C LYS A 68 -9.01 7.03 12.84
N ARG A 69 -8.97 8.17 13.55
CA ARG A 69 -8.99 8.19 15.03
C ARG A 69 -10.26 7.56 15.57
N ALA A 70 -11.41 7.89 14.99
CA ALA A 70 -12.68 7.28 15.36
C ALA A 70 -12.68 5.76 15.14
N ALA A 71 -12.15 5.28 14.01
CA ALA A 71 -12.01 3.85 13.75
C ALA A 71 -11.11 3.15 14.79
N ARG A 72 -9.95 3.74 15.10
CA ARG A 72 -9.03 3.19 16.13
C ARG A 72 -9.65 3.17 17.52
N ALA A 73 -10.40 4.21 17.89
CA ALA A 73 -11.12 4.26 19.15
C ALA A 73 -12.16 3.13 19.28
N ARG A 74 -12.70 2.64 18.15
CA ARG A 74 -13.58 1.46 18.09
C ARG A 74 -12.83 0.12 18.05
N GLY A 75 -11.50 0.13 18.12
CA GLY A 75 -10.64 -1.06 18.10
C GLY A 75 -10.22 -1.53 16.70
N VAL A 76 -10.48 -0.76 15.65
CA VAL A 76 -10.05 -1.11 14.28
C VAL A 76 -8.54 -0.95 14.15
N LYS A 77 -7.86 -1.98 13.64
CA LYS A 77 -6.41 -1.98 13.41
C LYS A 77 -6.03 -1.34 12.08
N LEU A 78 -5.13 -0.36 12.09
CA LEU A 78 -4.66 0.33 10.89
C LEU A 78 -3.24 -0.15 10.52
N ARG A 79 -3.08 -0.82 9.37
CA ARG A 79 -1.79 -1.31 8.83
C ARG A 79 -1.47 -0.62 7.51
N TYR A 80 -0.39 0.14 7.45
CA TYR A 80 -0.07 1.05 6.34
C TYR A 80 1.28 0.70 5.72
N ILE A 81 1.36 0.69 4.39
CA ILE A 81 2.61 0.59 3.63
C ILE A 81 2.80 1.89 2.87
N THR A 82 4.02 2.43 2.89
CA THR A 82 4.40 3.61 2.12
C THR A 82 5.89 3.62 1.77
N ASP A 83 6.29 4.46 0.82
CA ASP A 83 7.69 4.75 0.57
C ASP A 83 8.17 5.83 1.55
N ILE A 84 9.19 5.50 2.35
CA ILE A 84 9.73 6.34 3.42
C ILE A 84 11.08 6.85 2.94
N THR A 85 11.17 8.16 2.81
CA THR A 85 12.33 8.87 2.29
C THR A 85 12.72 9.99 3.25
N LYS A 86 13.90 10.59 3.05
CA LYS A 86 14.35 11.73 3.88
C LYS A 86 13.35 12.89 3.84
N ASP A 87 12.68 13.09 2.71
CA ASP A 87 11.75 14.19 2.49
C ASP A 87 10.43 14.05 3.27
N ASN A 88 10.04 12.83 3.64
CA ASN A 88 8.76 12.58 4.31
C ASN A 88 8.87 12.04 5.75
N LEU A 89 10.07 12.02 6.34
CA LEU A 89 10.32 11.49 7.70
C LEU A 89 9.39 12.09 8.75
N ALA A 90 9.21 13.40 8.74
CA ALA A 90 8.36 14.10 9.72
C ALA A 90 6.90 13.64 9.63
N TYR A 91 6.40 13.39 8.42
CA TYR A 91 5.05 12.87 8.20
C TYR A 91 4.94 11.42 8.64
N CYS A 92 5.92 10.58 8.29
CA CYS A 92 5.94 9.18 8.70
C CYS A 92 5.91 9.03 10.23
N LYS A 93 6.74 9.80 10.95
CA LYS A 93 6.77 9.82 12.42
C LYS A 93 5.42 10.22 13.03
N ARG A 94 4.73 11.23 12.46
CA ARG A 94 3.38 11.59 12.91
C ARG A 94 2.37 10.51 12.60
N GLN A 95 2.44 9.92 11.41
CA GLN A 95 1.53 8.87 10.96
C GLN A 95 1.65 7.62 11.83
N MET A 96 2.85 7.26 12.30
CA MET A 96 3.07 6.15 13.24
C MET A 96 2.29 6.30 14.56
N ASN A 97 2.02 7.53 15.01
CA ASN A 97 1.18 7.77 16.19
C ASN A 97 -0.32 7.61 15.89
N MET A 98 -0.70 7.64 14.61
CA MET A 98 -2.09 7.57 14.15
C MET A 98 -2.51 6.19 13.64
N VAL A 99 -1.56 5.29 13.38
CA VAL A 99 -1.83 3.92 12.91
C VAL A 99 -1.31 2.89 13.92
N ASP A 100 -1.65 1.62 13.72
CA ASP A 100 -1.14 0.53 14.56
C ASP A 100 0.22 0.02 14.06
N GLU A 101 0.44 0.03 12.73
CA GLU A 101 1.74 -0.33 12.16
C GLU A 101 1.94 0.38 10.81
N LEU A 102 3.11 1.00 10.66
CA LEU A 102 3.58 1.61 9.41
C LEU A 102 4.80 0.83 8.93
N ARG A 103 4.81 0.44 7.66
CA ARG A 103 5.93 -0.25 7.03
C ARG A 103 6.38 0.49 5.78
N HIS A 104 7.68 0.41 5.54
CA HIS A 104 8.35 0.94 4.37
C HIS A 104 8.45 -0.11 3.27
N LEU A 105 8.18 0.30 2.04
CA LEU A 105 8.54 -0.47 0.85
C LEU A 105 8.97 0.52 -0.25
N ASP A 106 10.24 0.44 -0.66
CA ASP A 106 10.84 1.39 -1.63
C ASP A 106 10.06 1.38 -2.96
N GLY A 107 9.70 2.56 -3.47
CA GLY A 107 9.14 2.71 -4.82
C GLY A 107 7.68 2.28 -4.99
N ILE A 108 6.94 2.10 -3.89
CA ILE A 108 5.52 1.78 -3.95
C ILE A 108 4.69 2.95 -4.51
N ARG A 109 3.86 2.68 -5.51
CA ARG A 109 2.96 3.68 -6.13
C ARG A 109 1.47 3.39 -5.97
N GLY A 110 1.11 2.31 -5.27
CA GLY A 110 -0.28 1.95 -5.05
C GLY A 110 -0.97 2.97 -4.14
N ASN A 111 -2.21 3.34 -4.50
CA ASN A 111 -3.08 4.20 -3.69
C ASN A 111 -4.43 3.49 -3.50
N PHE A 112 -4.44 2.51 -2.62
CA PHE A 112 -5.65 1.78 -2.28
C PHE A 112 -5.74 1.54 -0.78
N ILE A 113 -6.97 1.46 -0.31
CA ILE A 113 -7.32 1.21 1.08
C ILE A 113 -8.47 0.20 1.11
N LEU A 114 -8.39 -0.78 1.99
CA LEU A 114 -9.42 -1.81 2.11
C LEU A 114 -9.72 -2.17 3.56
N SER A 115 -10.98 -2.45 3.84
CA SER A 115 -11.48 -2.87 5.15
C SER A 115 -11.81 -4.37 5.13
N ASP A 116 -12.54 -4.86 6.12
CA ASP A 116 -13.15 -6.19 6.10
C ASP A 116 -14.21 -6.37 4.98
N LYS A 117 -14.69 -5.29 4.37
CA LYS A 117 -15.96 -5.30 3.62
C LYS A 117 -15.97 -4.57 2.28
N GLU A 118 -15.03 -3.67 2.07
CA GLU A 118 -15.03 -2.73 0.96
C GLU A 118 -13.61 -2.19 0.73
N PHE A 119 -13.38 -1.59 -0.43
CA PHE A 119 -12.13 -0.94 -0.76
C PHE A 119 -12.37 0.39 -1.47
N MET A 120 -11.37 1.26 -1.39
CA MET A 120 -11.25 2.43 -2.24
C MET A 120 -9.88 2.42 -2.94
N ALA A 121 -9.84 2.85 -4.19
CA ALA A 121 -8.61 2.94 -4.97
C ALA A 121 -8.65 4.16 -5.89
N ALA A 122 -7.50 4.78 -6.12
CA ALA A 122 -7.38 5.96 -6.98
C ALA A 122 -6.05 5.94 -7.76
N PRO A 123 -6.02 6.33 -9.05
CA PRO A 123 -4.79 6.35 -9.83
C PRO A 123 -3.93 7.60 -9.57
N ASP A 124 -2.61 7.48 -9.73
CA ASP A 124 -1.66 8.59 -9.98
C ASP A 124 -1.76 9.85 -9.08
N ILE A 125 -2.06 9.71 -7.79
CA ILE A 125 -2.21 10.87 -6.90
C ILE A 125 -0.86 11.55 -6.66
N SER A 126 -0.80 12.86 -6.89
CA SER A 126 0.39 13.70 -6.72
C SER A 126 -0.01 15.16 -6.52
N GLN A 127 0.97 16.05 -6.32
CA GLN A 127 0.70 17.48 -6.25
C GLN A 127 0.04 18.03 -7.53
N ALA A 128 0.37 17.48 -8.71
CA ALA A 128 -0.23 17.88 -9.98
C ALA A 128 -1.59 17.21 -10.25
N LYS A 129 -1.87 16.08 -9.57
CA LYS A 129 -3.09 15.29 -9.69
C LYS A 129 -3.65 15.02 -8.28
N PRO A 130 -4.36 15.99 -7.69
CA PRO A 130 -4.87 15.86 -6.32
C PRO A 130 -5.88 14.72 -6.22
N LEU A 131 -6.17 14.28 -5.00
CA LEU A 131 -7.12 13.21 -4.72
C LEU A 131 -8.57 13.69 -4.96
N THR A 132 -8.99 13.68 -6.23
CA THR A 132 -10.32 14.13 -6.67
C THR A 132 -11.14 13.01 -7.30
N GLU A 133 -10.53 11.89 -7.66
CA GLU A 133 -11.20 10.77 -8.31
C GLU A 133 -10.80 9.43 -7.70
N GLY A 134 -11.66 8.43 -7.90
CA GLY A 134 -11.37 7.07 -7.44
C GLY A 134 -12.56 6.14 -7.60
N ILE A 135 -12.36 4.91 -7.14
CA ILE A 135 -13.37 3.86 -7.10
C ILE A 135 -13.62 3.51 -5.63
N HIS A 136 -14.89 3.37 -5.26
CA HIS A 136 -15.32 2.83 -3.98
C HIS A 136 -16.23 1.63 -4.24
N SER A 137 -15.88 0.46 -3.71
CA SER A 137 -16.59 -0.77 -4.05
C SER A 137 -16.57 -1.79 -2.93
N SER A 138 -17.60 -2.64 -2.91
CA SER A 138 -17.68 -3.84 -2.09
C SER A 138 -17.69 -5.12 -2.94
N ASP A 139 -17.14 -5.07 -4.16
CA ASP A 139 -16.95 -6.26 -4.99
C ASP A 139 -15.98 -7.22 -4.30
N GLU A 140 -16.47 -8.40 -3.94
CA GLU A 140 -15.70 -9.36 -3.14
C GLU A 140 -14.48 -9.92 -3.88
N LYS A 141 -14.57 -10.07 -5.21
CA LYS A 141 -13.46 -10.63 -6.00
C LYS A 141 -12.29 -9.65 -6.01
N MET A 142 -12.57 -8.38 -6.29
CA MET A 142 -11.57 -7.33 -6.27
C MET A 142 -11.04 -7.08 -4.86
N LEU A 143 -11.91 -7.08 -3.84
CA LEU A 143 -11.49 -6.95 -2.44
C LEU A 143 -10.51 -8.06 -2.03
N ASN A 144 -10.78 -9.30 -2.43
CA ASN A 144 -9.89 -10.43 -2.17
C ASN A 144 -8.57 -10.30 -2.92
N GLN A 145 -8.60 -9.86 -4.18
CA GLN A 145 -7.38 -9.61 -4.96
C GLN A 145 -6.50 -8.53 -4.31
N LEU A 146 -7.08 -7.38 -3.96
CA LEU A 146 -6.36 -6.29 -3.28
C LEU A 146 -5.81 -6.72 -1.92
N ARG A 147 -6.53 -7.58 -1.19
CA ARG A 147 -6.04 -8.14 0.07
C ARG A 147 -4.83 -9.05 -0.14
N CYS A 148 -4.88 -9.97 -1.10
CA CYS A 148 -3.72 -10.81 -1.43
C CYS A 148 -2.51 -9.98 -1.84
N MET A 149 -2.74 -8.94 -2.66
CA MET A 149 -1.72 -8.01 -3.07
C MET A 149 -1.12 -7.25 -1.87
N PHE A 150 -1.96 -6.74 -0.97
CA PHE A 150 -1.49 -6.08 0.25
C PHE A 150 -0.65 -7.01 1.11
N GLU A 151 -1.11 -8.23 1.41
CA GLU A 151 -0.36 -9.14 2.29
C GLU A 151 0.98 -9.56 1.67
N THR A 152 1.05 -9.66 0.34
CA THR A 152 2.32 -9.87 -0.37
C THR A 152 3.25 -8.69 -0.16
N LEU A 153 2.81 -7.46 -0.45
CA LEU A 153 3.60 -6.25 -0.23
C LEU A 153 4.01 -6.09 1.23
N TRP A 154 3.10 -6.42 2.16
CA TRP A 154 3.32 -6.37 3.60
C TRP A 154 4.44 -7.31 4.04
N HIS A 155 4.46 -8.54 3.51
CA HIS A 155 5.50 -9.52 3.79
C HIS A 155 6.89 -9.04 3.37
N HIS A 156 6.99 -8.32 2.24
CA HIS A 156 8.25 -7.77 1.73
C HIS A 156 8.59 -6.39 2.28
N SER A 157 7.70 -5.75 3.03
CA SER A 157 7.93 -4.44 3.62
C SER A 157 8.71 -4.52 4.94
N VAL A 158 9.44 -3.47 5.28
CA VAL A 158 10.22 -3.37 6.52
C VAL A 158 9.53 -2.45 7.53
N PRO A 159 9.60 -2.68 8.85
CA PRO A 159 9.02 -1.76 9.83
C PRO A 159 9.55 -0.32 9.68
N ALA A 160 8.67 0.67 9.82
CA ALA A 160 9.05 2.08 9.63
C ALA A 160 10.16 2.51 10.58
N GLU A 161 10.18 2.03 11.83
CA GLU A 161 11.23 2.31 12.80
C GLU A 161 12.62 1.89 12.29
N ALA A 162 12.70 0.76 11.59
CA ALA A 162 13.96 0.28 11.04
C ALA A 162 14.45 1.18 9.90
N ARG A 163 13.55 1.54 8.97
CA ARG A 163 13.89 2.43 7.86
C ARG A 163 14.24 3.84 8.31
N ILE A 164 13.50 4.39 9.28
CA ILE A 164 13.75 5.73 9.82
C ILE A 164 15.15 5.79 10.46
N ARG A 165 15.51 4.79 11.28
CA ARG A 165 16.86 4.72 11.87
C ARG A 165 17.97 4.67 10.82
N GLU A 166 17.79 3.88 9.75
CA GLU A 166 18.75 3.83 8.64
C GLU A 166 18.95 5.22 8.01
N LEU A 167 17.85 5.92 7.70
CA LEU A 167 17.90 7.23 7.06
C LEU A 167 18.51 8.32 7.96
N GLU A 168 18.32 8.23 9.28
CA GLU A 168 18.92 9.14 10.25
C GLU A 168 20.43 8.93 10.36
N LEU A 169 20.90 7.68 10.40
CA LEU A 169 22.34 7.36 10.43
C LEU A 169 23.05 7.82 9.16
N GLU A 170 22.46 7.61 7.98
CA GLU A 170 23.00 8.12 6.71
C GLU A 170 23.13 9.66 6.69
N SER A 171 22.38 10.38 7.52
CA SER A 171 22.48 11.84 7.61
C SER A 171 23.58 12.32 8.56
N GLU A 172 23.89 11.54 9.59
CA GLU A 172 24.97 11.83 10.54
C GLU A 172 26.36 11.61 9.92
N ASP A 173 26.51 10.61 9.05
CA ASP A 173 27.76 10.37 8.31
C ASP A 173 28.15 11.52 7.36
N ILE A 174 27.20 12.36 6.95
CA ILE A 174 27.45 13.55 6.12
C ILE A 174 28.00 14.71 6.98
N ASP A 175 27.57 14.81 8.24
CA ASP A 175 27.93 15.92 9.14
C ASP A 175 29.36 15.76 9.71
N TYR A 176 29.79 14.53 10.00
CA TYR A 176 31.17 14.25 10.44
C TYR A 176 32.23 14.38 9.32
N GLY A 177 31.81 14.63 8.07
CA GLY A 177 32.68 14.84 6.92
C GLY A 177 33.23 16.26 6.74
N ILE A 178 32.82 17.26 7.54
CA ILE A 178 33.40 18.61 7.49
C ILE A 178 34.69 18.67 8.33
N ARG A 179 35.74 17.97 7.88
CA ARG A 179 37.11 18.43 8.09
C ARG A 179 37.48 19.27 6.87
N HIS A 180 37.99 20.48 7.10
CA HIS A 180 38.63 21.26 6.04
C HIS A 180 39.76 20.42 5.44
N GLU A 181 39.51 19.76 4.31
CA GLU A 181 40.56 19.28 3.42
C GLU A 181 40.90 20.39 2.41
N PRO A 182 42.20 20.55 2.08
CA PRO A 182 42.64 21.61 1.18
C PRO A 182 42.07 21.37 -0.22
N GLU A 183 41.78 22.46 -0.94
CA GLU A 183 41.28 22.45 -2.32
C GLU A 183 42.04 21.43 -3.18
N LEU A 184 41.35 20.36 -3.59
CA LEU A 184 41.85 19.39 -4.56
C LEU A 184 41.35 19.75 -5.96
N ASP A 185 42.28 19.61 -6.90
CA ASP A 185 42.21 19.88 -8.34
C ASP A 185 40.91 19.38 -9.02
N PRO A 186 40.19 20.22 -9.80
CA PRO A 186 38.92 19.88 -10.43
C PRO A 186 38.90 18.64 -11.35
N ASP A 187 40.05 18.11 -11.76
CA ASP A 187 40.15 17.04 -12.76
C ASP A 187 40.05 15.59 -12.20
N GLN A 188 39.75 15.39 -10.91
CA GLN A 188 39.72 14.06 -10.28
C GLN A 188 38.36 13.64 -9.69
N ILE A 189 37.23 14.22 -10.13
CA ILE A 189 35.90 13.75 -9.71
C ILE A 189 35.55 12.45 -10.44
N SER A 190 35.98 11.32 -9.89
CA SER A 190 35.54 10.00 -10.32
C SER A 190 34.08 9.76 -9.89
N GLU A 191 33.32 9.19 -10.84
CA GLU A 191 31.90 8.88 -10.77
C GLU A 191 31.50 7.96 -9.60
N HIS A 192 31.28 8.49 -8.40
CA HIS A 192 30.67 7.72 -7.30
C HIS A 192 29.39 8.35 -6.71
N GLY A 193 28.71 9.16 -7.51
CA GLY A 193 27.31 9.51 -7.29
C GLY A 193 26.39 8.48 -7.93
N ARG A 194 26.23 7.28 -7.35
CA ARG A 194 25.14 6.38 -7.73
C ARG A 194 23.82 7.04 -7.29
N LYS A 195 23.26 7.90 -8.14
CA LYS A 195 21.83 8.27 -8.08
C LYS A 195 21.07 6.94 -8.08
N ARG A 196 20.56 6.52 -6.91
CA ARG A 196 19.54 5.47 -6.81
C ARG A 196 18.37 5.95 -7.65
N ARG A 197 18.32 5.52 -8.92
CA ARG A 197 17.12 5.64 -9.74
C ARG A 197 16.02 4.97 -8.93
N SER A 198 14.96 5.71 -8.61
CA SER A 198 13.84 5.17 -7.84
C SER A 198 13.34 3.91 -8.55
N LYS A 199 13.57 2.75 -7.93
CA LYS A 199 13.05 1.47 -8.42
C LYS A 199 11.55 1.52 -8.20
N VAL A 200 10.82 1.98 -9.21
CA VAL A 200 9.36 1.96 -9.18
C VAL A 200 8.90 0.50 -9.12
N ILE A 201 8.09 0.15 -8.12
CA ILE A 201 7.42 -1.15 -8.09
C ILE A 201 6.14 -1.03 -8.94
N ASP A 202 6.18 -1.63 -10.13
CA ASP A 202 5.06 -1.71 -11.07
C ASP A 202 4.64 -3.15 -11.39
N ARG A 203 5.33 -4.16 -10.83
CA ARG A 203 5.09 -5.58 -11.10
C ARG A 203 5.56 -6.48 -9.95
N PHE A 204 5.01 -7.69 -9.92
CA PHE A 204 5.48 -8.82 -9.12
C PHE A 204 6.18 -9.84 -10.01
N TYR A 205 7.17 -10.54 -9.45
CA TYR A 205 7.85 -11.68 -10.08
C TYR A 205 7.43 -12.95 -9.35
N VAL A 206 6.80 -13.90 -10.05
CA VAL A 206 6.31 -15.14 -9.46
C VAL A 206 7.06 -16.33 -10.06
N CYS A 207 7.66 -17.14 -9.20
CA CYS A 207 8.26 -18.40 -9.63
C CYS A 207 7.20 -19.38 -10.11
N ALA A 208 7.26 -19.79 -11.37
CA ALA A 208 6.28 -20.71 -11.95
C ALA A 208 6.33 -22.13 -11.34
N ARG A 209 7.47 -22.49 -10.71
CA ARG A 209 7.69 -23.82 -10.14
C ARG A 209 7.22 -23.95 -8.68
N CYS A 210 7.46 -22.95 -7.84
CA CYS A 210 7.13 -23.00 -6.41
C CYS A 210 6.13 -21.94 -5.94
N GLY A 211 5.75 -21.00 -6.80
CA GLY A 211 4.79 -19.95 -6.47
C GLY A 211 5.34 -18.82 -5.59
N SER A 212 6.64 -18.82 -5.26
CA SER A 212 7.28 -17.73 -4.53
C SER A 212 7.11 -16.41 -5.28
N VAL A 213 6.68 -15.37 -4.57
CA VAL A 213 6.45 -14.03 -5.11
C VAL A 213 7.59 -13.12 -4.65
N PHE A 214 8.08 -12.29 -5.54
CA PHE A 214 9.12 -11.32 -5.29
C PHE A 214 8.67 -9.96 -5.80
N VAL A 215 8.98 -8.93 -5.02
CA VAL A 215 8.68 -7.53 -5.37
C VAL A 215 9.86 -6.93 -6.15
N TYR A 216 11.09 -7.29 -5.78
CA TYR A 216 12.29 -6.86 -6.46
C TYR A 216 12.80 -7.93 -7.43
N MET A 217 13.23 -7.49 -8.61
CA MET A 217 13.80 -8.37 -9.63
C MET A 217 15.05 -9.09 -9.10
N GLU A 218 15.88 -8.38 -8.31
CA GLU A 218 17.12 -8.91 -7.72
C GLU A 218 16.85 -10.13 -6.82
N ASP A 219 15.88 -10.03 -5.91
CA ASP A 219 15.45 -11.15 -5.05
C ASP A 219 14.95 -12.33 -5.89
N SER A 220 14.27 -12.03 -7.00
CA SER A 220 13.79 -13.05 -7.93
C SER A 220 14.94 -13.78 -8.64
N GLU A 221 16.00 -13.06 -9.03
CA GLU A 221 17.20 -13.65 -9.61
C GLU A 221 17.99 -14.46 -8.56
N GLU A 222 18.09 -13.97 -7.32
CA GLU A 222 18.71 -14.70 -6.22
C GLU A 222 17.98 -16.02 -5.93
N HIS A 223 16.64 -16.02 -5.98
CA HIS A 223 15.84 -17.24 -5.90
C HIS A 223 16.14 -18.22 -7.04
N LYS A 224 16.28 -17.74 -8.30
CA LYS A 224 16.65 -18.62 -9.42
C LYS A 224 18.00 -19.30 -9.18
N VAL A 225 18.98 -18.55 -8.67
CA VAL A 225 20.34 -19.05 -8.40
C VAL A 225 20.34 -20.05 -7.25
N SER A 226 19.66 -19.74 -6.15
CA SER A 226 19.65 -20.58 -4.94
C SER A 226 18.83 -21.86 -5.07
N THR A 227 17.74 -21.85 -5.85
CA THR A 227 16.81 -23.00 -5.96
C THR A 227 16.89 -23.74 -7.30
N GLY A 228 17.51 -23.15 -8.32
CA GLY A 228 17.49 -23.66 -9.69
C GLY A 228 16.14 -23.53 -10.40
N HIS A 229 15.17 -22.81 -9.81
CA HIS A 229 13.86 -22.57 -10.41
C HIS A 229 13.92 -21.45 -11.45
N LYS A 230 14.22 -21.78 -12.71
CA LYS A 230 14.55 -20.78 -13.75
C LYS A 230 13.37 -19.96 -14.30
N GLU A 231 12.14 -20.47 -14.22
CA GLU A 231 10.97 -19.83 -14.84
C GLU A 231 10.30 -18.85 -13.87
N MET A 232 10.36 -17.55 -14.21
CA MET A 232 9.66 -16.48 -13.50
C MET A 232 8.63 -15.84 -14.42
N LYS A 233 7.46 -15.54 -13.86
CA LYS A 233 6.37 -14.82 -14.54
C LYS A 233 6.25 -13.43 -13.92
N GLU A 234 6.14 -12.43 -14.78
CA GLU A 234 5.92 -11.05 -14.35
C GLU A 234 4.43 -10.71 -14.40
N PHE A 235 3.93 -10.05 -13.36
CA PHE A 235 2.55 -9.59 -13.27
C PHE A 235 2.53 -8.11 -12.93
N PRO A 236 1.95 -7.24 -13.77
CA PRO A 236 1.82 -5.82 -13.43
C PRO A 236 0.92 -5.64 -12.19
N ILE A 237 1.22 -4.61 -11.41
CA ILE A 237 0.40 -4.13 -10.27
C ILE A 237 -0.72 -3.23 -10.77
#